data_AF-A0A1B7LGT2-F1
#
_entry.id   AF-A0A1B7LGT2-F1
#
_cell.length_a   1.000
_cell.length_b   1.000
_cell.length_c   1.000
_cell.angle_alpha   90.00
_cell.angle_beta   90.00
_cell.angle_gamma   90.00
#
_symmetry.space_group_name_H-M   'P 1'
#
loop_
_entity.id
_entity.type
_entity.pdbx_description
1 polymer ?
#
loop_
_entity_poly.entity_id
_entity_poly.type
_entity_poly.pdbx_seq_one_letter_code
_entity_poly.pdbx_strand_id
1 'polypeptide(L)'
;MQMRNVTWKSVAGKHCAYLESGFGGHRKKSPALKDIYLGNTPERAAARLRRLVGDNEEYFHLVTELYRKRPGRKPPVNEREKVVRALRRLAARYKDEEVQAVLQQALVALETDDAAGSDES
;
A
#
# COMPACT_ATOMS: atom_id res chain seq x y z
N MET A 1 7.15 -12.21 18.93
CA MET A 1 7.63 -11.21 17.96
C MET A 1 6.94 -9.88 18.23
N GLN A 2 7.67 -8.77 18.31
CA GLN A 2 7.05 -7.45 18.32
C GLN A 2 6.47 -7.20 16.92
N MET A 3 5.15 -7.03 16.81
CA MET A 3 4.52 -6.70 15.54
C MET A 3 4.83 -5.25 15.18
N ARG A 4 5.53 -5.05 14.05
CA ARG A 4 5.75 -3.74 13.44
C ARG A 4 4.66 -3.47 12.42
N ASN A 5 4.22 -2.22 12.30
CA ASN A 5 3.21 -1.84 11.32
C ASN A 5 3.51 -0.48 10.69
N VAL A 6 2.99 -0.24 9.48
CA VAL A 6 3.11 1.04 8.79
C VAL A 6 1.84 1.84 8.99
N THR A 7 1.99 3.10 9.41
CA THR A 7 0.88 4.06 9.52
C THR A 7 1.18 5.33 8.74
N TRP A 8 0.14 5.94 8.17
CA TRP A 8 0.22 7.22 7.50
C TRP A 8 -0.33 8.32 8.41
N LYS A 9 0.46 9.35 8.67
CA LYS A 9 0.10 10.50 9.50
C LYS A 9 0.11 11.77 8.67
N SER A 10 -0.88 12.64 8.87
CA SER A 10 -0.93 13.97 8.24
C SER A 10 -0.08 14.95 9.04
N VAL A 11 0.99 15.47 8.43
CA VAL A 11 1.91 16.44 9.03
C VAL A 11 2.01 17.65 8.10
N ALA A 12 1.58 18.82 8.57
CA ALA A 12 1.59 20.08 7.80
C ALA A 12 0.99 19.94 6.39
N GLY A 13 -0.18 19.29 6.29
CA GLY A 13 -0.89 19.09 5.01
C GLY A 13 -0.31 17.99 4.10
N LYS A 14 0.72 17.26 4.53
CA LYS A 14 1.32 16.14 3.78
C LYS A 14 1.12 14.83 4.51
N HIS A 15 0.76 13.77 3.78
CA HIS A 15 0.71 12.42 4.34
C HIS A 15 2.12 11.80 4.35
N CYS A 16 2.52 11.33 5.51
CA CYS A 16 3.85 10.82 5.81
C CYS A 16 3.74 9.41 6.41
N ALA A 17 4.52 8.47 5.90
CA ALA A 17 4.58 7.11 6.38
C ALA A 17 5.54 6.98 7.58
N TYR A 18 5.11 6.20 8.57
CA TYR A 18 5.84 5.89 9.79
C TYR A 18 5.82 4.38 10.05
N LEU A 19 6.92 3.86 10.59
CA LEU A 19 7.00 2.50 11.12
C LEU A 19 6.75 2.55 12.63
N GLU A 20 5.64 1.98 13.05
CA GLU A 20 5.30 1.77 14.44
C GLU A 20 5.91 0.45 14.89
N SER A 21 6.70 0.50 15.96
CA SER A 21 7.22 -0.71 16.61
C SER A 21 6.35 -1.00 17.82
N GLY A 22 5.47 -2.00 17.75
CA GLY A 22 4.58 -2.40 18.86
C GLY A 22 3.10 -2.11 18.58
N PHE A 23 2.25 -3.12 18.72
CA PHE A 23 0.81 -3.04 18.42
C PHE A 23 -0.05 -3.23 19.69
N GLY A 24 -1.11 -2.42 19.79
CA GLY A 24 -2.39 -2.84 20.34
C GLY A 24 -2.72 -2.47 21.78
N GLY A 25 -3.67 -1.54 21.93
CA GLY A 25 -4.67 -1.60 23.00
C GLY A 25 -4.25 -1.09 24.38
N HIS A 26 -4.86 0.02 24.80
CA HIS A 26 -5.03 0.49 26.18
C HIS A 26 -3.80 0.69 27.07
N ARG A 27 -3.71 1.95 27.56
CA ARG A 27 -3.19 2.32 28.89
C ARG A 27 -1.88 1.63 29.30
N LYS A 28 -0.76 2.32 29.08
CA LYS A 28 0.07 2.85 30.18
C LYS A 28 1.25 3.64 29.65
N LYS A 29 1.46 4.77 30.31
CA LYS A 29 2.61 5.67 30.19
C LYS A 29 3.91 4.87 30.41
N SER A 30 4.67 4.60 29.36
CA SER A 30 6.08 4.22 29.42
C SER A 30 6.77 4.54 28.08
N PRO A 31 8.09 4.79 28.08
CA PRO A 31 8.68 5.89 27.32
C PRO A 31 8.66 5.59 25.83
N ALA A 32 7.87 6.40 25.10
CA ALA A 32 7.88 6.61 23.66
C ALA A 32 8.32 5.39 22.83
N LEU A 33 7.37 4.55 22.44
CA LEU A 33 7.49 3.83 21.17
C LEU A 33 7.76 4.90 20.10
N LYS A 34 9.00 4.98 19.63
CA LYS A 34 9.42 6.00 18.67
C LYS A 34 8.98 5.55 17.30
N ASP A 35 7.95 6.20 16.77
CA ASP A 35 7.61 6.07 15.37
C ASP A 35 8.81 6.46 14.51
N ILE A 36 9.23 5.57 13.62
CA ILE A 36 10.34 5.86 12.71
C ILE A 36 9.76 6.45 11.44
N TYR A 37 10.10 7.71 11.14
CA TYR A 37 9.71 8.32 9.87
C TYR A 37 10.33 7.57 8.68
N LEU A 38 9.47 7.10 7.78
CA LEU A 38 9.88 6.35 6.59
C LEU A 38 9.98 7.25 5.35
N GLY A 39 9.11 8.26 5.24
CA GLY A 39 9.09 9.18 4.10
C GLY A 39 7.71 9.72 3.78
N ASN A 40 7.65 10.65 2.84
CA ASN A 40 6.42 11.25 2.32
C ASN A 40 5.92 10.60 1.01
N THR A 41 6.63 9.60 0.51
CA THR A 41 6.31 8.86 -0.72
C THR A 41 6.54 7.37 -0.48
N PRO A 42 5.77 6.48 -1.12
CA PRO A 42 5.93 5.03 -0.96
C PRO A 42 7.33 4.54 -1.34
N GLU A 43 7.94 5.11 -2.38
CA GLU A 43 9.26 4.69 -2.86
C GLU A 43 10.35 5.00 -1.81
N ARG A 44 10.27 6.19 -1.19
CA ARG A 44 11.18 6.56 -0.10
C ARG A 44 10.96 5.68 1.13
N ALA A 45 9.70 5.40 1.45
CA ALA A 45 9.35 4.56 2.59
C ALA A 45 9.83 3.12 2.40
N ALA A 46 9.64 2.52 1.21
CA ALA A 46 10.15 1.19 0.87
C ALA A 46 11.68 1.13 0.92
N ALA A 47 12.38 2.12 0.34
CA ALA A 47 13.84 2.19 0.41
C ALA A 47 14.35 2.28 1.86
N ARG A 48 13.63 2.98 2.74
CA ARG A 48 13.97 3.09 4.16
C ARG A 48 13.64 1.82 4.94
N LEU A 49 12.52 1.17 4.65
CA LEU A 49 12.18 -0.15 5.20
C LEU A 49 13.26 -1.18 4.87
N ARG A 50 13.72 -1.24 3.61
CA ARG A 50 14.79 -2.15 3.18
C ARG A 50 16.08 -1.97 4.00
N ARG A 51 16.42 -0.74 4.37
CA ARG A 51 17.58 -0.44 5.24
C ARG A 51 17.37 -0.81 6.70
N LEU A 52 16.13 -0.79 7.18
CA LEU A 52 15.80 -1.02 8.60
C LEU A 52 15.60 -2.50 8.92
N VAL A 53 14.95 -3.25 8.04
CA VAL A 53 14.55 -4.65 8.28
C VAL A 53 15.23 -5.65 7.35
N GLY A 54 15.96 -5.18 6.34
CA GLY A 54 16.57 -6.04 5.32
C GLY A 54 15.59 -6.45 4.23
N ASP A 55 16.02 -7.33 3.33
CA ASP A 55 15.21 -7.87 2.22
C ASP A 55 14.73 -9.28 2.62
N ASN A 56 13.69 -9.32 3.46
CA ASN A 56 13.14 -10.55 4.04
C ASN A 56 11.60 -10.55 3.96
N GLU A 57 10.97 -11.61 4.44
CA GLU A 57 9.51 -11.73 4.42
C GLU A 57 8.79 -10.57 5.17
N GLU A 58 9.37 -10.09 6.27
CA GLU A 58 8.87 -8.93 7.02
C GLU A 58 8.89 -7.66 6.15
N TYR A 59 9.94 -7.46 5.34
CA TYR A 59 10.02 -6.36 4.39
C TYR A 59 8.91 -6.41 3.34
N PHE A 60 8.69 -7.57 2.71
CA PHE A 60 7.61 -7.71 1.71
C PHE A 60 6.24 -7.46 2.32
N HIS A 61 6.00 -7.94 3.54
CA HIS A 61 4.78 -7.66 4.28
C HIS A 61 4.59 -6.16 4.56
N LEU A 62 5.61 -5.50 5.12
CA LEU A 62 5.55 -4.07 5.45
C LEU A 62 5.41 -3.17 4.23
N VAL A 63 6.04 -3.53 3.11
CA VAL A 63 5.87 -2.83 1.83
C VAL A 63 4.45 -3.03 1.30
N THR A 64 3.91 -4.24 1.36
CA THR A 64 2.52 -4.49 0.94
C THR A 64 1.54 -3.64 1.76
N GLU A 65 1.70 -3.62 3.09
CA GLU A 65 0.88 -2.81 3.99
C GLU A 65 1.04 -1.30 3.75
N LEU A 66 2.26 -0.83 3.45
CA LEU A 66 2.56 0.56 3.11
C LEU A 66 1.72 1.05 1.93
N TYR A 67 1.65 0.25 0.85
CA TYR A 67 0.88 0.60 -0.35
C TYR A 67 -0.63 0.42 -0.13
N ARG A 68 -1.04 -0.58 0.64
CA ARG A 68 -2.46 -0.83 0.98
C ARG A 68 -3.09 0.30 1.81
N LYS A 69 -2.35 0.84 2.79
CA LYS A 69 -2.86 1.86 3.73
C LYS A 69 -2.61 3.30 3.27
N ARG A 70 -2.12 3.49 2.05
CA ARG A 70 -1.80 4.82 1.53
C ARG A 70 -3.08 5.68 1.44
N PRO A 71 -3.11 6.87 2.09
CA PRO A 71 -4.26 7.76 1.98
C PRO A 71 -4.39 8.30 0.55
N GLY A 72 -5.54 8.04 -0.05
CA GLY A 72 -6.25 8.90 -1.02
C GLY A 72 -5.52 9.40 -2.26
N ARG A 73 -4.36 8.86 -2.64
CA ARG A 73 -3.82 9.11 -3.98
C ARG A 73 -4.27 7.98 -4.89
N LYS A 74 -5.22 8.28 -5.79
CA LYS A 74 -5.44 7.46 -6.99
C LYS A 74 -4.07 7.15 -7.59
N PRO A 75 -3.75 5.89 -7.91
CA PRO A 75 -2.48 5.57 -8.56
C PRO A 75 -2.34 6.47 -9.80
N PRO A 76 -1.16 7.05 -10.06
CA PRO A 76 -0.95 7.85 -11.25
C PRO A 76 -1.40 7.02 -12.48
N VAL A 77 -2.02 7.68 -13.46
CA VAL A 77 -2.61 7.01 -14.64
C VAL A 77 -1.64 6.01 -15.27
N ASN A 78 -0.35 6.37 -15.33
CA ASN A 78 0.73 5.53 -15.84
C ASN A 78 1.00 4.24 -15.03
N GLU A 79 0.71 4.21 -13.72
CA GLU A 79 0.77 3.00 -12.90
C GLU A 79 -0.49 2.15 -13.08
N ARG A 80 -1.66 2.77 -13.25
CA ARG A 80 -2.92 2.06 -13.53
C ARG A 80 -2.86 1.33 -14.86
N GLU A 81 -2.37 1.96 -15.92
CA GLU A 81 -2.14 1.28 -17.21
C GLU A 81 -1.19 0.08 -17.09
N LYS A 82 -0.13 0.20 -16.27
CA LYS A 82 0.80 -0.91 -16.00
C LYS A 82 0.09 -2.06 -15.28
N VAL A 83 -0.76 -1.75 -14.29
CA VAL A 83 -1.55 -2.75 -13.56
C VAL A 83 -2.55 -3.44 -14.48
N VAL A 84 -3.29 -2.70 -15.32
CA VAL A 84 -4.21 -3.27 -16.31
C VAL A 84 -3.48 -4.19 -17.29
N ARG A 85 -2.32 -3.76 -17.82
CA ARG A 85 -1.50 -4.61 -18.69
C ARG A 85 -1.02 -5.87 -17.98
N ALA A 86 -0.64 -5.78 -16.70
CA ALA A 86 -0.22 -6.93 -15.91
C ALA A 86 -1.38 -7.92 -15.66
N LEU A 87 -2.56 -7.42 -15.31
CA LEU A 87 -3.77 -8.22 -15.10
C LEU A 87 -4.21 -8.94 -16.39
N ARG A 88 -4.19 -8.25 -17.54
CA ARG A 88 -4.50 -8.88 -18.84
C ARG A 88 -3.50 -9.98 -19.21
N ARG A 89 -2.21 -9.78 -18.93
CA ARG A 89 -1.18 -10.82 -19.13
C ARG A 89 -1.38 -12.03 -18.21
N LEU A 90 -1.79 -11.80 -16.96
CA LEU A 90 -2.13 -12.87 -16.02
C LEU A 90 -3.36 -13.64 -16.49
N ALA A 91 -4.43 -12.94 -16.90
CA ALA A 91 -5.65 -13.57 -17.41
C ALA A 91 -5.37 -14.43 -18.66
N ALA A 92 -4.47 -14.01 -19.54
CA ALA A 92 -4.05 -14.81 -20.69
C ALA A 92 -3.22 -16.06 -20.32
N ARG A 93 -2.59 -16.08 -19.14
CA ARG A 93 -1.71 -17.17 -18.70
C ARG A 93 -2.42 -18.22 -17.85
N TYR A 94 -3.38 -17.80 -17.03
CA TYR A 94 -4.16 -18.69 -16.17
C TYR A 94 -5.43 -19.15 -16.89
N LYS A 95 -5.66 -20.46 -16.93
CA LYS A 95 -6.86 -21.11 -17.49
C LYS A 95 -7.87 -21.53 -16.43
N ASP A 96 -7.53 -21.30 -15.17
CA ASP A 96 -8.39 -21.60 -14.03
C ASP A 96 -9.53 -20.58 -13.96
N GLU A 97 -10.77 -21.08 -13.91
CA GLU A 97 -11.98 -20.25 -13.95
C GLU A 97 -12.12 -19.35 -12.72
N GLU A 98 -11.72 -19.82 -11.55
CA GLU A 98 -11.79 -19.06 -10.30
C GLU A 98 -10.77 -17.91 -10.33
N VAL A 99 -9.55 -18.20 -10.78
CA VAL A 99 -8.50 -17.19 -10.98
C VAL A 99 -8.92 -16.17 -12.04
N GLN A 100 -9.54 -16.61 -13.14
CA GLN A 100 -10.04 -15.68 -14.17
C GLN A 100 -11.17 -14.78 -13.65
N ALA A 101 -12.09 -15.31 -12.84
CA ALA A 101 -13.17 -14.53 -12.25
C ALA A 101 -12.63 -13.42 -11.33
N VAL A 102 -11.65 -13.74 -10.49
CA VAL A 102 -10.99 -12.76 -9.60
C VAL A 102 -10.25 -11.69 -10.41
N LEU A 103 -9.51 -12.08 -11.45
CA LEU A 103 -8.80 -11.13 -12.32
C LEU A 103 -9.76 -10.21 -13.07
N GLN A 104 -10.90 -10.73 -13.52
CA GLN A 104 -11.93 -9.95 -14.21
C GLN A 104 -12.60 -8.95 -13.26
N GLN A 105 -12.92 -9.36 -12.02
CA GLN A 105 -13.44 -8.43 -11.00
C GLN A 105 -12.46 -7.30 -10.70
N ALA A 106 -11.17 -7.62 -10.60
CA ALA A 106 -10.12 -6.61 -10.37
C ALA A 106 -10.01 -5.62 -11.54
N LEU A 107 -10.16 -6.09 -12.79
CA LEU A 107 -10.19 -5.23 -13.98
C LEU A 107 -11.41 -4.28 -13.97
N VAL A 108 -12.60 -4.81 -13.68
CA VAL A 108 -13.83 -4.01 -13.60
C VAL A 108 -13.74 -2.95 -12.52
N ALA A 109 -13.26 -3.31 -11.32
CA ALA A 109 -13.10 -2.37 -10.21
C ALA A 109 -12.13 -1.23 -10.57
N LEU A 110 -11.07 -1.54 -11.33
CA LEU A 110 -10.15 -0.53 -11.83
C LEU A 110 -10.79 0.36 -12.89
N GLU A 111 -11.78 -0.09 -13.65
CA GLU A 111 -12.49 0.69 -14.68
C GLU A 111 -13.67 1.52 -14.12
N THR A 112 -14.38 1.04 -13.10
CA THR A 112 -15.49 1.78 -12.47
C THR A 112 -15.02 2.93 -11.57
N ASP A 113 -13.84 2.83 -10.96
CA ASP A 113 -13.19 3.96 -10.26
C ASP A 113 -12.83 5.15 -11.18
N ASP A 114 -12.91 4.96 -12.50
CA ASP A 114 -12.78 6.00 -13.54
C ASP A 114 -14.09 6.78 -13.76
N ALA A 115 -15.22 6.06 -13.77
CA ALA A 115 -16.52 6.65 -14.09
C ALA A 115 -16.99 7.62 -12.98
N ALA A 116 -16.66 7.34 -11.72
CA ALA A 116 -17.02 8.19 -10.58
C ALA A 116 -16.19 9.50 -10.47
N GLY A 117 -15.21 9.72 -11.35
CA GLY A 117 -14.36 10.91 -11.35
C GLY A 117 -14.50 11.82 -12.58
N SER A 118 -15.43 11.49 -13.50
CA SER A 118 -15.62 12.24 -14.75
C SER A 118 -16.81 13.20 -14.72
N ASP A 119 -17.41 13.45 -13.56
CA ASP A 119 -18.60 14.30 -13.39
C ASP A 119 -18.32 15.55 -12.53
N GLU A 120 -17.24 16.26 -12.86
CA GLU A 120 -17.08 17.68 -12.54
C GLU A 120 -16.63 18.41 -13.81
N SER A 121 -17.60 18.89 -14.58
CA SER A 121 -17.43 19.90 -15.63
C SER A 121 -18.57 20.90 -15.56
#